data_AF-A0A7X9PG89-F1
#
_entry.id   AF-A0A7X9PG89-F1
#
_cell.length_a   1.000
_cell.length_b   1.000
_cell.length_c   1.000
_cell.angle_alpha   90.00
_cell.angle_beta   90.00
_cell.angle_gamma   90.00
#
_symmetry.space_group_name_H-M   'P 1'
#
loop_
_entity.id
_entity.type
_entity.pdbx_description
1 polymer ?
#
loop_
_entity_poly.entity_id
_entity_poly.type
_entity_poly.pdbx_seq_one_letter_code
_entity_poly.pdbx_strand_id
1 'polypeptide(L)'
;MAKRTIYPILTFVIIGLAGFLYAQNVYRQNKAMGGDYTTTTEYNASIDYSCKKDSDCVVKDVHNCCGEYLRCANKDAKVDGDFVEKACAKEGIGSLCGYPEIKGCKCADGICKNT
;
A
#
# COMPACT_ATOMS: atom_id res chain seq x y z
N MET A 1 -13.21 -14.91 -52.36
CA MET A 1 -12.13 -13.92 -52.14
C MET A 1 -12.36 -13.07 -50.88
N ALA A 2 -12.45 -13.67 -49.69
CA ALA A 2 -12.74 -12.92 -48.44
C ALA A 2 -11.80 -13.24 -47.25
N LYS A 3 -10.94 -14.26 -47.36
CA LYS A 3 -10.12 -14.75 -46.23
C LYS A 3 -8.77 -14.02 -46.05
N ARG A 4 -8.28 -13.28 -47.05
CA ARG A 4 -6.93 -12.68 -47.03
C ARG A 4 -6.84 -11.35 -46.26
N THR A 5 -7.95 -10.64 -46.08
CA THR A 5 -8.00 -9.33 -45.39
C THR A 5 -8.39 -9.43 -43.91
N ILE A 6 -8.99 -10.55 -43.49
CA ILE A 6 -9.47 -10.77 -42.12
C ILE A 6 -8.34 -11.24 -41.19
N TYR A 7 -7.41 -12.04 -41.70
CA TYR A 7 -6.26 -12.56 -40.93
C TYR A 7 -5.42 -11.49 -40.22
N PRO A 8 -4.98 -10.39 -40.89
CA PRO A 8 -4.17 -9.38 -40.22
C PRO A 8 -4.95 -8.65 -39.11
N ILE A 9 -6.23 -8.35 -39.35
CA ILE A 9 -7.10 -7.68 -38.37
C ILE A 9 -7.29 -8.58 -37.14
N LEU A 10 -7.54 -9.87 -37.35
CA LEU A 10 -7.73 -10.84 -36.27
C LEU A 10 -6.46 -10.99 -35.43
N THR A 11 -5.27 -10.99 -36.05
CA THR A 11 -4.00 -11.02 -35.31
C THR A 11 -3.76 -9.77 -34.47
N PHE A 12 -4.07 -8.57 -34.98
CA PHE A 12 -3.92 -7.33 -34.18
C PHE A 12 -4.86 -7.30 -32.97
N VAL A 13 -6.10 -7.78 -33.12
CA VAL A 13 -7.06 -7.86 -32.01
C VAL A 13 -6.58 -8.82 -30.93
N ILE A 14 -6.05 -9.99 -31.32
CA ILE A 14 -5.54 -10.99 -30.37
C ILE A 14 -4.32 -10.46 -29.60
N ILE A 15 -3.38 -9.81 -30.29
CA ILE A 15 -2.19 -9.21 -29.66
C ILE A 15 -2.60 -8.08 -28.70
N GLY A 16 -3.53 -7.21 -29.10
CA GLY A 16 -4.04 -6.14 -28.25
C GLY A 16 -4.73 -6.64 -26.98
N LEU A 17 -5.56 -7.69 -27.10
CA LEU A 17 -6.21 -8.33 -25.95
C LEU A 17 -5.20 -8.99 -25.02
N ALA A 18 -4.20 -9.70 -25.57
CA ALA A 18 -3.14 -10.29 -24.76
C ALA A 18 -2.33 -9.23 -23.99
N GLY A 19 -2.01 -8.10 -24.63
CA GLY A 19 -1.34 -6.97 -23.98
C GLY A 19 -2.18 -6.33 -22.88
N PHE A 20 -3.48 -6.15 -23.10
CA PHE A 20 -4.39 -5.61 -22.10
C PHE A 20 -4.55 -6.54 -20.89
N LEU A 21 -4.72 -7.84 -21.12
CA LEU A 21 -4.79 -8.85 -20.06
C LEU A 21 -3.48 -8.94 -19.26
N TYR A 22 -2.33 -8.83 -19.93
CA TYR A 22 -1.03 -8.78 -19.27
C TYR A 22 -0.91 -7.54 -18.37
N ALA A 23 -1.27 -6.36 -18.86
CA ALA A 23 -1.25 -5.13 -18.07
C ALA A 23 -2.19 -5.20 -16.86
N GLN A 24 -3.40 -5.74 -17.03
CA GLN A 24 -4.34 -5.96 -15.92
C GLN A 24 -3.79 -6.95 -14.89
N ASN A 25 -3.11 -8.02 -15.31
CA ASN A 25 -2.48 -8.97 -14.40
C ASN A 25 -1.34 -8.33 -13.61
N VAL A 26 -0.45 -7.58 -14.27
CA VAL A 26 0.65 -6.85 -13.61
C VAL A 26 0.10 -5.82 -12.61
N TYR A 27 -0.95 -5.08 -12.97
CA TYR A 27 -1.62 -4.15 -12.06
C TYR A 27 -2.18 -4.87 -10.82
N ARG A 28 -2.85 -6.02 -11.01
CA ARG A 28 -3.34 -6.84 -9.89
C ARG A 28 -2.22 -7.37 -9.00
N GLN A 29 -1.10 -7.79 -9.59
CA GLN A 29 0.05 -8.28 -8.83
C GLN A 29 0.72 -7.17 -8.00
N ASN A 30 0.90 -5.98 -8.56
CA ASN A 30 1.46 -4.83 -7.82
C ASN A 30 0.56 -4.40 -6.64
N LYS A 31 -0.77 -4.45 -6.81
CA LYS A 31 -1.72 -4.15 -5.74
C LYS A 31 -1.61 -5.12 -4.55
N ALA A 32 -1.37 -6.40 -4.81
CA ALA A 32 -1.21 -7.41 -3.77
C ALA A 32 0.08 -7.25 -2.94
N MET A 33 1.05 -6.47 -3.43
CA MET A 33 2.33 -6.21 -2.77
C MET A 33 2.31 -4.94 -1.89
N GLY A 34 1.17 -4.26 -1.79
CA GLY A 34 0.95 -3.14 -0.87
C GLY A 34 1.20 -1.75 -1.45
N GLY A 35 1.21 -1.55 -2.78
CA GLY A 35 1.63 -0.29 -3.41
C GLY A 35 0.59 0.44 -4.29
N ASP A 36 -0.71 0.43 -3.96
CA ASP A 36 -1.74 1.17 -4.72
C ASP A 36 -2.22 2.44 -3.97
N TYR A 37 -1.30 3.16 -3.33
CA TYR A 37 -1.54 4.50 -2.79
C TYR A 37 -0.83 5.56 -3.63
N THR A 38 -1.49 6.70 -3.80
CA THR A 38 -1.01 7.85 -4.55
C THR A 38 -0.80 9.08 -3.67
N THR A 39 -1.36 9.06 -2.47
CA THR A 39 -1.25 10.10 -1.44
C THR A 39 -0.86 9.52 -0.08
N THR A 40 -0.34 10.37 0.79
CA THR A 40 -0.02 10.01 2.19
C THR A 40 -1.26 9.63 3.01
N THR A 41 -2.43 10.15 2.64
CA THR A 41 -3.71 9.83 3.29
C THR A 41 -4.16 8.40 2.97
N GLU A 42 -4.06 7.99 1.70
CA GLU A 42 -4.39 6.63 1.26
C GLU A 42 -3.46 5.59 1.89
N TYR A 43 -2.16 5.90 1.94
CA TYR A 43 -1.17 5.07 2.61
C TYR A 43 -1.54 4.83 4.08
N ASN A 44 -1.84 5.90 4.83
CA ASN A 44 -2.19 5.76 6.25
C ASN A 44 -3.44 4.91 6.49
N ALA A 45 -4.42 4.99 5.59
CA ALA A 45 -5.63 4.17 5.64
C ALA A 45 -5.38 2.70 5.26
N SER A 46 -4.29 2.41 4.54
CA SER A 46 -3.95 1.05 4.09
C SER A 46 -3.27 0.20 5.17
N ILE A 47 -2.72 0.82 6.21
CA ILE A 47 -2.03 0.13 7.29
C ILE A 47 -3.03 -0.72 8.08
N ASP A 48 -2.70 -2.00 8.22
CA ASP A 48 -3.51 -2.93 8.99
C ASP A 48 -3.28 -2.74 10.50
N TYR A 49 -4.31 -2.22 11.17
CA TYR A 49 -4.37 -2.10 12.63
C TYR A 49 -5.22 -3.18 13.28
N SER A 50 -5.79 -4.12 12.52
CA SER A 50 -6.67 -5.16 13.05
C SER A 50 -5.89 -6.19 13.86
N CYS A 51 -6.53 -6.80 14.85
CA CYS A 51 -5.92 -7.84 15.68
C CYS A 51 -6.96 -8.78 16.28
N LYS A 52 -6.52 -9.98 16.69
CA LYS A 52 -7.35 -10.92 17.46
C LYS A 52 -6.85 -11.08 18.89
N LYS A 53 -5.55 -10.89 19.11
CA LYS A 53 -4.86 -11.00 20.40
C LYS A 53 -3.66 -10.07 20.46
N ASP A 54 -3.16 -9.81 21.67
CA ASP A 54 -2.04 -8.87 21.89
C ASP A 54 -0.79 -9.23 21.09
N SER A 55 -0.48 -10.53 20.93
CA SER A 55 0.67 -11.00 20.16
C SER A 55 0.60 -10.71 18.65
N ASP A 56 -0.56 -10.26 18.15
CA ASP A 56 -0.70 -9.83 16.75
C ASP A 56 -0.24 -8.38 16.56
N CYS A 57 -0.11 -7.61 17.64
CA CYS A 57 0.26 -6.20 17.62
C CYS A 57 1.74 -6.02 17.95
N VAL A 58 2.45 -5.29 17.10
CA VAL A 58 3.85 -4.93 17.31
C VAL A 58 4.05 -3.44 17.04
N VAL A 59 5.10 -2.87 17.64
CA VAL A 59 5.53 -1.52 17.28
C VAL A 59 6.14 -1.58 15.88
N LYS A 60 5.58 -0.79 14.98
CA LYS A 60 6.11 -0.57 13.63
C LYS A 60 6.34 0.90 13.41
N ASP A 61 7.41 1.21 12.71
CA ASP A 61 7.55 2.48 12.05
C ASP A 61 6.62 2.50 10.84
N VAL A 62 5.57 3.31 10.91
CA VAL A 62 4.65 3.49 9.79
C VAL A 62 5.04 4.66 8.91
N HIS A 63 6.07 5.43 9.27
CA HIS A 63 6.44 6.72 8.68
C HIS A 63 5.30 7.75 8.61
N ASN A 64 5.66 9.02 8.65
CA ASN A 64 4.79 10.12 8.27
C ASN A 64 5.63 11.25 7.64
N CYS A 65 5.01 12.38 7.29
CA CYS A 65 5.75 13.52 6.72
C CYS A 65 6.71 14.24 7.68
N CYS A 66 6.88 13.73 8.90
CA CYS A 66 7.86 14.20 9.86
C CYS A 66 9.03 13.20 10.06
N GLY A 67 8.99 12.03 9.42
CA GLY A 67 10.00 10.97 9.51
C GLY A 67 9.47 9.69 10.15
N GLU A 68 10.33 9.00 10.90
CA GLU A 68 10.00 7.78 11.66
C GLU A 68 8.79 8.04 12.56
N TYR A 69 7.75 7.22 12.45
CA TYR A 69 6.55 7.36 13.25
C TYR A 69 6.13 6.00 13.80
N LEU A 70 6.52 5.73 15.04
CA LEU A 70 6.20 4.47 15.71
C LEU A 70 4.71 4.39 16.06
N ARG A 71 4.09 3.27 15.71
CA ARG A 71 2.69 2.93 16.02
C ARG A 71 2.53 1.45 16.31
N CYS A 72 1.54 1.12 17.14
CA CYS A 72 1.07 -0.25 17.27
C CYS A 72 0.26 -0.62 16.04
N ALA A 73 0.73 -1.59 15.27
CA ALA A 73 0.05 -2.11 14.09
C ALA A 73 0.11 -3.64 14.07
N ASN A 74 -0.66 -4.26 13.18
CA ASN A 74 -0.59 -5.70 12.99
C ASN A 74 0.83 -6.10 12.55
N LYS A 75 1.36 -7.18 13.10
CA LYS A 75 2.68 -7.73 12.74
C LYS A 75 2.84 -8.03 11.26
N ASP A 76 1.74 -8.29 10.55
CA ASP A 76 1.72 -8.57 9.11
C ASP A 76 1.42 -7.31 8.26
N ALA A 77 1.11 -6.18 8.91
CA ALA A 77 0.87 -4.90 8.23
C ALA A 77 2.02 -4.50 7.31
N LYS A 78 1.69 -4.04 6.11
CA LYS A 78 2.68 -3.51 5.16
C LYS A 78 2.85 -2.01 5.40
N VAL A 79 4.10 -1.59 5.51
CA VAL A 79 4.52 -0.20 5.69
C VAL A 79 5.54 0.11 4.60
N ASP A 80 5.52 1.34 4.11
CA ASP A 80 6.36 1.81 3.01
C ASP A 80 6.82 3.24 3.29
N GLY A 81 7.87 3.34 4.10
CA GLY A 81 8.48 4.62 4.45
C GLY A 81 9.01 5.37 3.23
N ASP A 82 9.60 4.65 2.26
CA ASP A 82 10.13 5.22 1.02
C ASP A 82 9.04 5.93 0.21
N PHE A 83 7.84 5.37 0.14
CA PHE A 83 6.71 6.06 -0.48
C PHE A 83 6.35 7.32 0.29
N VAL A 84 6.21 7.23 1.61
CA VAL A 84 5.81 8.37 2.45
C VAL A 84 6.80 9.51 2.28
N GLU A 85 8.10 9.26 2.35
CA GLU A 85 9.12 10.29 2.15
C GLU A 85 8.98 11.01 0.80
N LYS A 86 8.82 10.24 -0.29
CA LYS A 86 8.64 10.80 -1.64
C LYS A 86 7.33 11.56 -1.78
N ALA A 87 6.25 11.04 -1.21
CA ALA A 87 4.93 11.65 -1.25
C ALA A 87 4.92 12.98 -0.49
N CYS A 88 5.48 13.02 0.72
CA CYS A 88 5.59 14.23 1.53
C CYS A 88 6.45 15.31 0.87
N ALA A 89 7.59 14.94 0.27
CA ALA A 89 8.42 15.86 -0.50
C ALA A 89 7.67 16.47 -1.71
N LYS A 90 6.85 15.66 -2.39
CA LYS A 90 6.00 16.10 -3.51
C LYS A 90 4.85 17.00 -3.05
N GLU A 91 4.23 16.65 -1.92
CA GLU A 91 3.11 17.41 -1.33
C GLU A 91 3.61 18.71 -0.65
N GLY A 92 4.92 18.88 -0.48
CA GLY A 92 5.51 20.03 0.22
C GLY A 92 5.20 20.04 1.72
N ILE A 93 4.89 18.87 2.28
CA ILE A 93 4.53 18.69 3.69
C ILE A 93 5.77 18.27 4.47
N GLY A 94 6.13 19.05 5.47
CA GLY A 94 7.17 18.74 6.44
C GLY A 94 7.08 19.70 7.61
N SER A 95 6.99 19.18 8.83
CA SER A 95 6.93 19.99 10.05
C SER A 95 7.50 19.21 11.24
N LEU A 96 7.57 19.85 12.40
CA LEU A 96 7.90 19.20 13.66
C LEU A 96 6.64 18.48 14.18
N CYS A 97 6.67 17.15 14.17
CA CYS A 97 5.65 16.33 14.81
C CYS A 97 6.02 16.01 16.26
N GLY A 98 5.00 15.90 17.13
CA GLY A 98 5.14 15.22 18.41
C GLY A 98 5.07 13.70 18.22
N TYR A 99 6.02 12.97 18.79
CA TYR A 99 6.05 11.51 18.74
C TYR A 99 5.48 10.92 20.03
N PRO A 100 4.51 9.99 19.94
CA PRO A 100 4.03 9.31 21.13
C PRO A 100 5.09 8.36 21.67
N GLU A 101 5.32 8.38 22.98
CA GLU A 101 6.05 7.31 23.65
C GLU A 101 5.17 6.05 23.63
N ILE A 102 5.71 4.93 23.12
CA ILE A 102 5.03 3.64 23.09
C ILE A 102 5.70 2.71 24.09
N LYS A 103 4.99 2.36 25.16
CA LYS A 103 5.48 1.44 26.19
C LYS A 103 5.15 -0.01 25.88
N GLY A 104 4.12 -0.23 25.06
CA GLY A 104 3.67 -1.55 24.64
C GLY A 104 2.48 -1.46 23.68
N CYS A 105 2.14 -2.60 23.09
CA CYS A 105 1.00 -2.75 22.20
C CYS A 105 0.05 -3.81 22.74
N LYS A 106 -1.25 -3.53 22.67
CA LYS A 106 -2.31 -4.50 22.98
C LYS A 106 -3.39 -4.49 21.92
N CYS A 107 -4.11 -5.60 21.84
CA CYS A 107 -5.30 -5.71 21.04
C CYS A 107 -6.52 -5.28 21.87
N ALA A 108 -7.13 -4.16 21.50
CA ALA A 108 -8.32 -3.65 22.18
C ALA A 108 -9.41 -3.34 21.14
N ASP A 109 -10.58 -3.95 21.31
CA ASP A 109 -11.72 -3.82 20.40
C ASP A 109 -11.39 -4.27 18.96
N GLY A 110 -10.53 -5.28 18.83
CA GLY A 110 -10.05 -5.77 17.53
C GLY A 110 -9.07 -4.84 16.82
N ILE A 111 -8.56 -3.81 17.51
CA ILE A 111 -7.61 -2.83 16.98
C ILE A 111 -6.35 -2.77 17.86
N CYS A 112 -5.17 -2.72 17.24
CA CYS A 112 -3.91 -2.51 17.92
C CYS A 112 -3.83 -1.10 18.51
N LYS A 113 -3.66 -0.99 19.83
CA LYS A 113 -3.56 0.28 20.56
C LYS A 113 -2.29 0.31 21.43
N ASN A 114 -1.77 1.53 21.62
CA ASN A 114 -0.72 1.82 22.60
C ASN A 114 -1.24 1.62 24.04
N THR A 115 -0.35 1.26 24.96
CA THR A 115 -0.61 1.09 26.41
C THR A 115 0.17 2.07 27.27
#